data_AF-A0AAV4KRS9-F1
#
_entry.id   AF-A0AAV4KRS9-F1
#
_cell.length_a   1.000
_cell.length_b   1.000
_cell.length_c   1.000
_cell.angle_alpha   90.00
_cell.angle_beta   90.00
_cell.angle_gamma   90.00
#
_symmetry.space_group_name_H-M   'P 1'
#
loop_
_entity.id
_entity.type
_entity.pdbx_description
1 polymer ?
#
loop_
_entity_poly.entity_id
_entity_poly.type
_entity_poly.pdbx_seq_one_letter_code
_entity_poly.pdbx_strand_id
1 'polypeptide(L)'
;MDKKNGSRATGMTSCLTKDYVDSHPGSETDTRVFTPPGYRWAQRTAGFLGARPTRENINACHLLADRLTGSGTDPRNLAACARGADAKQLGSRQGDDDMAKHETDIAAAAQAGQDVYYSVTPRYSGRRTVPTGFAIHAQGTNLDGSAGISISTFIPSPLAGRNLGMFNDPATGRQVPTGSMG
;
A
#
# COMPACT_ATOMS: atom_id res chain seq x y z
N MET A 1 -4.96 -12.66 -4.35
CA MET A 1 -6.20 -12.02 -3.82
C MET A 1 -6.96 -13.03 -2.97
N ASP A 2 -7.53 -12.55 -1.88
CA ASP A 2 -8.32 -13.33 -0.92
C ASP A 2 -9.82 -13.15 -1.18
N LYS A 3 -10.38 -14.06 -2.00
CA LYS A 3 -11.80 -14.04 -2.41
C LYS A 3 -12.76 -14.15 -1.22
N LYS A 4 -12.36 -14.84 -0.14
CA LYS A 4 -13.23 -15.03 1.05
C LYS A 4 -13.43 -13.73 1.82
N ASN A 5 -12.51 -12.78 1.68
CA ASN A 5 -12.55 -11.48 2.33
C ASN A 5 -12.61 -10.34 1.31
N GLY A 6 -13.60 -10.42 0.40
CA GLY A 6 -13.92 -9.33 -0.53
C GLY A 6 -12.91 -9.14 -1.67
N SER A 7 -12.15 -10.18 -2.01
CA SER A 7 -11.10 -10.13 -3.04
C SER A 7 -10.01 -9.10 -2.74
N ARG A 8 -9.71 -8.85 -1.46
CA ARG A 8 -8.60 -7.98 -1.04
C ARG A 8 -7.25 -8.51 -1.55
N ALA A 9 -6.32 -7.59 -1.84
CA ALA A 9 -4.95 -7.93 -2.21
C ALA A 9 -4.25 -8.71 -1.09
N THR A 10 -3.27 -9.54 -1.43
CA THR A 10 -2.60 -10.45 -0.47
C THR A 10 -1.09 -10.25 -0.39
N GLY A 11 -0.52 -9.49 -1.32
CA GLY A 11 0.90 -9.22 -1.39
C GLY A 11 1.39 -9.22 -2.83
N MET A 12 2.50 -8.53 -3.05
CA MET A 12 3.26 -8.51 -4.29
C MET A 12 4.71 -8.80 -3.98
N THR A 13 5.38 -9.49 -4.90
CA THR A 13 6.81 -9.79 -4.85
C THR A 13 7.38 -9.56 -6.24
N SER A 14 8.54 -8.93 -6.30
CA SER A 14 9.27 -8.68 -7.54
C SER A 14 10.77 -8.80 -7.32
N CYS A 15 11.51 -9.19 -8.36
CA CYS A 15 12.95 -9.04 -8.43
C CYS A 15 13.23 -7.85 -9.35
N LEU A 16 13.77 -6.78 -8.80
CA LEU A 16 13.98 -5.51 -9.48
C LEU A 16 15.46 -5.42 -9.87
N THR A 17 15.72 -5.38 -11.17
CA THR A 17 17.02 -5.01 -11.72
C THR A 17 16.88 -3.67 -12.44
N LYS A 18 18.00 -3.00 -12.71
CA LYS A 18 18.00 -1.77 -13.51
C LYS A 18 17.25 -1.95 -14.83
N ASP A 19 17.64 -2.96 -15.61
CA ASP A 19 17.06 -3.23 -16.93
C ASP A 19 15.58 -3.56 -16.85
N TYR A 20 15.16 -4.30 -15.82
CA TYR A 20 13.75 -4.64 -15.64
C TYR A 20 12.90 -3.39 -15.33
N VAL A 21 13.35 -2.55 -14.41
CA VAL A 21 12.67 -1.30 -14.05
C VAL A 21 12.58 -0.35 -15.26
N ASP A 22 13.66 -0.22 -16.02
CA ASP A 22 13.71 0.67 -17.18
C ASP A 22 12.82 0.19 -18.34
N SER A 23 12.67 -1.13 -18.52
CA SER A 23 11.90 -1.73 -19.63
C SER A 23 10.44 -2.05 -19.31
N HIS A 24 10.04 -2.02 -18.04
CA HIS A 24 8.68 -2.36 -17.58
C HIS A 24 8.07 -1.20 -16.77
N PRO A 25 7.76 -0.06 -17.40
CA PRO A 25 7.15 1.06 -16.69
C PRO A 25 5.82 0.63 -16.05
N GLY A 26 5.62 1.01 -14.79
CA GLY A 26 4.33 0.86 -14.12
C GLY A 26 3.31 1.90 -14.58
N SER A 27 2.18 1.95 -13.89
CA SER A 27 1.12 2.91 -14.19
C SER A 27 0.48 3.50 -12.94
N GLU A 28 0.06 4.75 -13.05
CA GLU A 28 -0.71 5.44 -12.01
C GLU A 28 -2.03 4.73 -11.72
N THR A 29 -2.53 4.92 -10.50
CA THR A 29 -3.83 4.37 -10.10
C THR A 29 -4.97 5.00 -10.89
N ASP A 30 -5.88 4.20 -11.45
CA ASP A 30 -7.15 4.71 -12.00
C ASP A 30 -8.35 4.06 -11.32
N THR A 31 -8.91 4.77 -10.34
CA THR A 31 -10.08 4.29 -9.58
C THR A 31 -11.37 4.22 -10.41
N ARG A 32 -11.39 4.76 -11.63
CA ARG A 32 -12.50 4.57 -12.57
C ARG A 32 -12.42 3.21 -13.27
N VAL A 33 -11.22 2.65 -13.41
CA VAL A 33 -10.98 1.32 -13.97
C VAL A 33 -11.06 0.25 -12.88
N PHE A 34 -10.34 0.45 -11.78
CA PHE A 34 -10.39 -0.47 -10.64
C PHE A 34 -10.37 0.28 -9.31
N THR A 35 -11.39 0.05 -8.49
CA THR A 35 -11.46 0.56 -7.11
C THR A 35 -11.19 -0.59 -6.14
N PRO A 36 -10.15 -0.53 -5.28
CA PRO A 36 -9.87 -1.63 -4.36
C PRO A 36 -10.98 -1.81 -3.32
N PRO A 37 -11.19 -3.05 -2.83
CA PRO A 37 -12.17 -3.33 -1.78
C PRO A 37 -12.03 -2.40 -0.57
N GLY A 38 -13.16 -1.86 -0.10
CA GLY A 38 -13.19 -0.97 1.07
C GLY A 38 -12.82 0.49 0.81
N TYR A 39 -12.39 0.87 -0.41
CA TYR A 39 -12.00 2.25 -0.75
C TYR A 39 -13.12 3.28 -0.55
N ARG A 40 -14.33 3.02 -1.06
CA ARG A 40 -15.46 3.93 -0.88
C ARG A 40 -15.91 4.03 0.57
N TRP A 41 -15.86 2.92 1.32
CA TRP A 41 -16.09 2.93 2.76
C TRP A 41 -15.03 3.78 3.48
N ALA A 42 -13.76 3.68 3.09
CA ALA A 42 -12.67 4.45 3.68
C ALA A 42 -12.87 5.95 3.43
N GLN A 43 -13.31 6.36 2.23
CA GLN A 43 -13.65 7.75 1.93
C GLN A 43 -14.80 8.28 2.79
N ARG A 44 -15.86 7.49 3.00
CA ARG A 44 -16.97 7.87 3.90
C ARG A 44 -16.50 7.98 5.35
N THR A 45 -15.65 7.04 5.79
CA THR A 45 -15.07 7.01 7.12
C THR A 45 -14.17 8.23 7.35
N ALA A 46 -13.35 8.61 6.37
CA ALA A 46 -12.57 9.85 6.42
C ALA A 46 -13.47 11.07 6.65
N GLY A 47 -14.58 11.16 5.91
CA GLY A 47 -15.56 12.23 6.07
C GLY A 47 -16.21 12.27 7.45
N PHE A 48 -16.55 11.10 8.00
CA PHE A 48 -17.09 10.95 9.35
C PHE A 48 -16.10 11.39 10.43
N LEU A 49 -14.81 11.09 10.25
CA LEU A 49 -13.73 11.49 11.17
C LEU A 49 -13.29 12.96 11.00
N GLY A 50 -13.89 13.71 10.06
CA GLY A 50 -13.50 15.08 9.76
C GLY A 50 -12.24 15.22 8.89
N ALA A 51 -11.67 14.12 8.39
CA ALA A 51 -10.52 14.11 7.48
C ALA A 51 -10.97 14.49 6.05
N ARG A 52 -11.08 15.79 5.79
CA ARG A 52 -11.46 16.38 4.51
C ARG A 52 -10.26 17.11 3.88
N PRO A 53 -10.14 17.14 2.54
CA PRO A 53 -10.97 16.44 1.54
C PRO A 53 -10.75 14.92 1.55
N THR A 54 -11.82 14.13 1.47
CA THR A 54 -11.74 12.67 1.66
C THR A 54 -10.93 11.96 0.57
N ARG A 55 -10.94 12.48 -0.66
CA ARG A 55 -10.16 11.97 -1.79
C ARG A 55 -8.65 12.23 -1.64
N GLU A 56 -8.26 13.20 -0.83
CA GLU A 56 -6.87 13.50 -0.54
C GLU A 56 -6.37 12.78 0.72
N ASN A 57 -7.28 12.16 1.48
CA ASN A 57 -6.93 11.45 2.70
C ASN A 57 -6.92 9.93 2.54
N ILE A 58 -7.47 9.42 1.42
CA ILE A 58 -7.59 7.99 1.13
C ILE A 58 -7.03 7.73 -0.27
N ASN A 59 -6.09 6.79 -0.37
CA ASN A 59 -5.50 6.37 -1.63
C ASN A 59 -5.89 4.92 -1.95
N ALA A 60 -5.79 4.57 -3.23
CA ALA A 60 -5.69 3.20 -3.68
C ALA A 60 -4.20 2.86 -3.71
N CYS A 61 -3.60 2.54 -2.57
CA CYS A 61 -2.17 2.27 -2.46
C CYS A 61 -1.77 1.13 -3.41
N HIS A 62 -0.71 1.37 -4.17
CA HIS A 62 0.06 0.31 -4.81
C HIS A 62 0.71 -0.58 -3.74
N LEU A 63 0.85 -1.89 -4.02
CA LEU A 63 1.72 -2.77 -3.25
C LEU A 63 3.13 -2.77 -3.85
N LEU A 64 3.21 -2.80 -5.16
CA LEU A 64 4.39 -2.49 -5.94
C LEU A 64 4.14 -1.15 -6.61
N ALA A 65 4.86 -0.08 -6.23
CA ALA A 65 4.69 1.23 -6.85
C ALA A 65 4.91 1.23 -8.36
N ASP A 66 4.34 2.22 -9.03
CA ASP A 66 4.47 2.45 -10.47
C ASP A 66 5.94 2.63 -10.92
N ARG A 67 6.74 3.36 -10.15
CA ARG A 67 8.19 3.51 -10.38
C ARG A 67 8.97 2.20 -10.22
N LEU A 68 8.36 1.19 -9.62
CA LEU A 68 8.88 -0.16 -9.43
C LEU A 68 8.12 -1.18 -10.28
N THR A 69 7.63 -0.78 -11.46
CA THR A 69 6.93 -1.62 -12.46
C THR A 69 5.49 -2.01 -12.10
N GLY A 70 4.92 -1.44 -11.05
CA GLY A 70 3.57 -1.78 -10.58
C GLY A 70 2.44 -1.20 -11.43
N SER A 71 1.43 -2.02 -11.72
CA SER A 71 0.21 -1.56 -12.40
C SER A 71 -0.77 -0.90 -11.43
N GLY A 72 -1.27 0.28 -11.77
CA GLY A 72 -2.31 1.01 -11.04
C GLY A 72 -3.73 0.60 -11.37
N THR A 73 -3.92 -0.50 -12.09
CA THR A 73 -5.24 -1.08 -12.37
C THR A 73 -5.32 -2.59 -12.11
N ASP A 74 -4.21 -3.23 -11.77
CA ASP A 74 -4.19 -4.65 -11.39
C ASP A 74 -4.85 -4.84 -10.00
N PRO A 75 -5.95 -5.61 -9.90
CA PRO A 75 -6.62 -5.88 -8.63
C PRO A 75 -5.73 -6.52 -7.55
N ARG A 76 -4.65 -7.19 -7.96
CA ARG A 76 -3.68 -7.82 -7.06
C ARG A 76 -2.73 -6.80 -6.43
N ASN A 77 -2.56 -5.64 -7.07
CA ASN A 77 -1.57 -4.64 -6.72
C ASN A 77 -2.15 -3.45 -5.93
N LEU A 78 -3.46 -3.41 -5.67
CA LEU A 78 -4.10 -2.26 -5.04
C LEU A 78 -4.84 -2.60 -3.75
N ALA A 79 -4.65 -1.78 -2.73
CA ALA A 79 -5.39 -1.81 -1.48
C ALA A 79 -5.82 -0.40 -1.05
N ALA A 80 -7.00 -0.26 -0.46
CA ALA A 80 -7.42 1.01 0.12
C ALA A 80 -6.58 1.35 1.36
N CYS A 81 -6.17 2.60 1.53
CA CYS A 81 -5.31 3.01 2.63
C CYS A 81 -5.53 4.49 2.97
N ALA A 82 -5.12 4.90 4.17
CA ALA A 82 -4.92 6.31 4.48
C ALA A 82 -3.70 6.85 3.70
N ARG A 83 -3.79 8.08 3.18
CA ARG A 83 -2.71 8.70 2.38
C ARG A 83 -1.37 8.67 3.09
N GLY A 84 -1.32 8.98 4.39
CA GLY A 84 -0.07 9.00 5.15
C GLY A 84 0.68 7.66 5.22
N ALA A 85 0.07 6.53 4.86
CA ALA A 85 0.77 5.26 4.69
C ALA A 85 1.44 5.15 3.32
N ASP A 86 0.81 5.74 2.30
CA ASP A 86 1.25 5.73 0.90
C ASP A 86 2.38 6.75 0.67
N ALA A 87 2.13 7.99 1.08
CA ALA A 87 2.98 9.13 0.82
C ALA A 87 2.77 10.21 1.88
N LYS A 88 3.76 11.09 2.02
CA LYS A 88 3.74 12.20 2.97
C LYS A 88 2.40 12.94 2.96
N GLN A 89 1.79 12.99 4.14
CA GLN A 89 0.54 13.68 4.39
C GLN A 89 0.76 14.74 5.47
N LEU A 90 0.60 16.02 5.09
CA LEU A 90 0.65 17.13 6.03
C LEU A 90 -0.46 16.98 7.09
N GLY A 91 -0.08 17.05 8.37
CA GLY A 91 -1.01 16.89 9.49
C GLY A 91 -1.34 15.44 9.87
N SER A 92 -0.73 14.44 9.24
CA SER A 92 -0.79 13.06 9.73
C SER A 92 0.05 12.88 10.99
N ARG A 93 -0.37 11.94 11.86
CA ARG A 93 0.47 11.46 12.98
C ARG A 93 1.49 10.41 12.54
N GLN A 94 1.46 10.02 11.27
CA GLN A 94 2.54 9.26 10.66
C GLN A 94 3.67 10.22 10.37
N GLY A 95 4.87 9.88 10.83
CA GLY A 95 6.08 10.61 10.49
C GLY A 95 6.40 10.48 9.00
N ASP A 96 7.59 10.93 8.60
CA ASP A 96 8.10 10.81 7.23
C ASP A 96 8.52 9.36 6.87
N ASP A 97 7.82 8.36 7.39
CA ASP A 97 8.08 6.93 7.16
C ASP A 97 6.84 6.31 6.52
N ASP A 98 6.78 6.44 5.20
CA ASP A 98 5.70 6.00 4.31
C ASP A 98 6.24 5.05 3.24
N MET A 99 5.34 4.41 2.48
CA MET A 99 5.71 3.49 1.41
C MET A 99 6.57 4.17 0.35
N ALA A 100 6.19 5.37 -0.11
CA ALA A 100 6.88 6.11 -1.16
C ALA A 100 8.36 6.38 -0.83
N LYS A 101 8.70 6.64 0.43
CA LYS A 101 10.09 6.79 0.87
C LYS A 101 10.89 5.50 0.65
N HIS A 102 10.42 4.37 1.18
CA HIS A 102 11.13 3.09 1.01
C HIS A 102 11.22 2.68 -0.46
N GLU A 103 10.16 2.91 -1.23
CA GLU A 103 10.13 2.62 -2.66
C GLU A 103 11.09 3.51 -3.46
N THR A 104 11.36 4.74 -2.99
CA THR A 104 12.41 5.60 -3.54
C THR A 104 13.79 5.00 -3.29
N ASP A 105 14.07 4.54 -2.07
CA ASP A 105 15.36 3.93 -1.72
C ASP A 105 15.59 2.63 -2.53
N ILE A 106 14.54 1.83 -2.71
CA ILE A 106 14.58 0.59 -3.51
C ILE A 106 14.80 0.89 -4.99
N ALA A 107 14.11 1.88 -5.55
CA ALA A 107 14.31 2.32 -6.92
C ALA A 107 15.75 2.78 -7.13
N ALA A 108 16.29 3.58 -6.21
CA ALA A 108 17.66 4.05 -6.25
C ALA A 108 18.67 2.90 -6.19
N ALA A 109 18.44 1.90 -5.33
CA ALA A 109 19.29 0.70 -5.24
C ALA A 109 19.29 -0.10 -6.56
N ALA A 110 18.13 -0.35 -7.16
CA ALA A 110 18.03 -1.02 -8.45
C ALA A 110 18.73 -0.21 -9.56
N GLN A 111 18.54 1.12 -9.58
CA GLN A 111 19.19 2.01 -10.55
C GLN A 111 20.71 2.10 -10.36
N ALA A 112 21.21 1.89 -9.14
CA ALA A 112 22.64 1.77 -8.85
C ALA A 112 23.25 0.41 -9.28
N GLY A 113 22.44 -0.49 -9.86
CA GLY A 113 22.90 -1.79 -10.37
C GLY A 113 22.79 -2.93 -9.36
N GLN A 114 22.04 -2.78 -8.28
CA GLN A 114 21.71 -3.91 -7.39
C GLN A 114 20.57 -4.74 -7.99
N ASP A 115 20.63 -6.06 -7.78
CA ASP A 115 19.48 -6.94 -7.92
C ASP A 115 18.70 -6.93 -6.61
N VAL A 116 17.47 -6.41 -6.62
CA VAL A 116 16.68 -6.20 -5.41
C VAL A 116 15.47 -7.14 -5.36
N TYR A 117 15.48 -8.09 -4.43
CA TYR A 117 14.27 -8.81 -4.04
C TYR A 117 13.38 -7.87 -3.22
N TYR A 118 12.17 -7.59 -3.70
CA TYR A 118 11.22 -6.68 -3.04
C TYR A 118 9.87 -7.37 -2.82
N SER A 119 9.29 -7.18 -1.65
CA SER A 119 7.93 -7.62 -1.36
C SER A 119 7.17 -6.64 -0.48
N VAL A 120 5.87 -6.54 -0.75
CA VAL A 120 4.92 -5.80 0.09
C VAL A 120 3.72 -6.68 0.39
N THR A 121 3.39 -6.79 1.66
CA THR A 121 2.26 -7.59 2.15
C THR A 121 1.33 -6.73 3.00
N PRO A 122 0.09 -6.46 2.56
CA PRO A 122 -0.92 -5.83 3.40
C PRO A 122 -1.27 -6.73 4.58
N ARG A 123 -1.27 -6.19 5.79
CA ARG A 123 -1.73 -6.91 6.98
C ARG A 123 -3.17 -6.53 7.26
N TYR A 124 -4.03 -7.51 7.47
CA TYR A 124 -5.45 -7.30 7.76
C TYR A 124 -5.80 -7.82 9.14
N SER A 125 -6.75 -7.15 9.80
CA SER A 125 -7.37 -7.65 11.02
C SER A 125 -8.68 -8.36 10.67
N GLY A 126 -8.68 -9.69 10.80
CA GLY A 126 -9.84 -10.54 10.56
C GLY A 126 -10.35 -10.47 9.11
N ARG A 127 -11.66 -10.26 8.96
CA ARG A 127 -12.35 -10.32 7.65
C ARG A 127 -12.34 -8.99 6.89
N ARG A 128 -11.62 -7.99 7.40
CA ARG A 128 -11.67 -6.62 6.86
C ARG A 128 -11.04 -6.51 5.48
N THR A 129 -11.58 -5.62 4.64
CA THR A 129 -11.05 -5.36 3.29
C THR A 129 -10.04 -4.23 3.23
N VAL A 130 -9.96 -3.40 4.28
CA VAL A 130 -8.93 -2.38 4.44
C VAL A 130 -7.83 -2.91 5.38
N PRO A 131 -6.54 -2.88 4.98
CA PRO A 131 -5.44 -3.35 5.81
C PRO A 131 -5.18 -2.41 6.98
N THR A 132 -4.60 -2.96 8.04
CA THR A 132 -4.06 -2.20 9.17
C THR A 132 -2.76 -1.48 8.82
N GLY A 133 -2.12 -1.86 7.72
CA GLY A 133 -0.85 -1.35 7.24
C GLY A 133 -0.17 -2.33 6.29
N PHE A 134 1.06 -2.02 5.90
CA PHE A 134 1.82 -2.73 4.89
C PHE A 134 3.17 -3.16 5.45
N ALA A 135 3.46 -4.46 5.39
CA ALA A 135 4.80 -4.97 5.66
C ALA A 135 5.63 -4.88 4.40
N ILE A 136 6.78 -4.22 4.49
CA ILE A 136 7.72 -4.02 3.39
C ILE A 136 8.99 -4.81 3.69
N HIS A 137 9.47 -5.55 2.70
CA HIS A 137 10.76 -6.23 2.76
C HIS A 137 11.52 -6.02 1.46
N ALA A 138 12.79 -5.61 1.55
CA ALA A 138 13.68 -5.50 0.42
C ALA A 138 15.09 -5.98 0.76
N GLN A 139 15.72 -6.69 -0.16
CA GLN A 139 17.11 -7.14 -0.05
C GLN A 139 17.80 -6.97 -1.41
N GLY A 140 18.84 -6.15 -1.44
CA GLY A 140 19.68 -5.93 -2.61
C GLY A 140 20.96 -6.78 -2.58
N THR A 141 21.43 -7.15 -3.77
CA THR A 141 22.75 -7.76 -3.99
C THR A 141 23.50 -6.94 -5.02
N ASN A 142 24.73 -6.53 -4.72
CA ASN A 142 25.59 -5.85 -5.70
C ASN A 142 26.14 -6.86 -6.73
N LEU A 143 26.67 -6.35 -7.84
CA LEU A 143 27.23 -7.20 -8.91
C LEU A 143 28.39 -8.10 -8.45
N ASP A 144 29.14 -7.68 -7.42
CA ASP A 144 30.23 -8.46 -6.83
C ASP A 144 29.73 -9.52 -5.81
N GLY A 145 28.42 -9.66 -5.64
CA GLY A 145 27.78 -10.58 -4.70
C GLY A 145 27.71 -10.07 -3.26
N SER A 146 28.23 -8.87 -2.97
CA SER A 146 28.12 -8.26 -1.64
C SER A 146 26.69 -7.80 -1.34
N ALA A 147 26.35 -7.70 -0.06
CA ALA A 147 25.04 -7.24 0.38
C ALA A 147 24.80 -5.76 0.02
N GLY A 148 23.61 -5.47 -0.50
CA GLY A 148 23.13 -4.14 -0.83
C GLY A 148 22.10 -3.62 0.18
N ILE A 149 21.03 -3.00 -0.33
CA ILE A 149 19.94 -2.47 0.50
C ILE A 149 19.32 -3.56 1.38
N SER A 150 18.93 -3.22 2.61
CA SER A 150 18.18 -4.12 3.49
C SER A 150 17.09 -3.35 4.22
N ILE A 151 15.83 -3.66 3.89
CA ILE A 151 14.65 -3.06 4.50
C ILE A 151 13.77 -4.18 5.04
N SER A 152 13.33 -4.04 6.29
CA SER A 152 12.24 -4.82 6.87
C SER A 152 11.47 -3.94 7.83
N THR A 153 10.27 -3.51 7.42
CA THR A 153 9.48 -2.55 8.19
C THR A 153 7.98 -2.80 8.04
N PHE A 154 7.19 -2.15 8.89
CA PHE A 154 5.74 -2.14 8.82
C PHE A 154 5.20 -0.72 8.89
N ILE A 155 4.52 -0.30 7.82
CA ILE A 155 3.90 1.02 7.72
C ILE A 155 2.43 0.92 8.14
N PRO A 156 2.03 1.46 9.31
CA PRO A 156 0.63 1.42 9.72
C PRO A 156 -0.25 2.29 8.79
N SER A 157 -1.58 2.12 8.83
CA SER A 157 -2.52 2.98 8.08
C SER A 157 -3.48 3.75 9.00
N PRO A 158 -3.00 4.71 9.80
CA PRO A 158 -3.82 5.60 10.59
C PRO A 158 -4.50 6.70 9.77
N LEU A 159 -5.68 7.09 10.22
CA LEU A 159 -6.48 8.19 9.72
C LEU A 159 -7.10 8.91 10.92
N ALA A 160 -6.89 10.22 11.04
CA ALA A 160 -7.41 11.04 12.13
C ALA A 160 -7.16 10.44 13.53
N GLY A 161 -5.96 9.90 13.76
CA GLY A 161 -5.55 9.35 15.05
C GLY A 161 -6.04 7.92 15.35
N ARG A 162 -6.63 7.21 14.38
CA ARG A 162 -7.10 5.82 14.52
C ARG A 162 -6.62 4.96 13.37
N ASN A 163 -6.37 3.67 13.57
CA ASN A 163 -6.01 2.77 12.47
C ASN A 163 -7.23 2.45 11.57
N LEU A 164 -7.14 2.77 10.29
CA LEU A 164 -8.23 2.64 9.31
C LEU A 164 -8.66 1.17 9.10
N GLY A 165 -7.72 0.23 9.18
CA GLY A 165 -7.98 -1.20 9.09
C GLY A 165 -8.47 -1.86 10.38
N MET A 166 -8.75 -1.08 11.44
CA MET A 166 -9.20 -1.58 12.74
C MET A 166 -10.62 -1.15 13.11
N PHE A 167 -11.36 -0.53 12.19
CA PHE A 167 -12.69 -0.02 12.50
C PHE A 167 -13.70 -1.13 12.84
N ASN A 168 -14.58 -0.80 13.77
CA ASN A 168 -15.79 -1.55 14.06
C ASN A 168 -16.99 -0.64 13.80
N ASP A 169 -18.09 -1.23 13.36
CA ASP A 169 -19.38 -0.56 13.28
C ASP A 169 -19.81 -0.15 14.71
N PRO A 170 -20.11 1.13 14.96
CA PRO A 170 -20.35 1.61 16.32
C PRO A 170 -21.67 1.08 16.91
N ALA A 171 -22.64 0.69 16.09
CA ALA A 171 -23.94 0.20 16.54
C ALA A 171 -23.90 -1.30 16.89
N THR A 172 -23.09 -2.08 16.15
CA THR A 172 -23.07 -3.55 16.25
C THR A 172 -21.77 -4.12 16.82
N GLY A 173 -20.71 -3.31 16.90
CA GLY A 173 -19.37 -3.75 17.28
C GLY A 173 -18.68 -4.66 16.26
N ARG A 174 -19.30 -4.94 15.11
CA ARG A 174 -18.78 -5.85 14.08
C ARG A 174 -17.63 -5.21 13.31
N GLN A 175 -16.68 -6.04 12.87
CA GLN A 175 -15.56 -5.60 12.03
C GLN A 175 -16.08 -4.96 10.73
N VAL A 176 -15.57 -3.79 10.37
CA VAL A 176 -15.86 -3.13 9.09
C VAL A 176 -14.60 -2.46 8.51
N PRO A 177 -14.50 -2.31 7.18
CA PRO A 177 -15.41 -2.87 6.17
C PRO A 177 -15.10 -4.34 5.92
N THR A 178 -16.11 -5.15 5.62
CA THR A 178 -15.95 -6.56 5.21
C THR A 178 -16.64 -6.79 3.88
N GLY A 179 -16.14 -7.75 3.09
CA GLY A 179 -16.69 -8.04 1.76
C GLY A 179 -16.40 -6.95 0.72
N SER A 180 -16.84 -7.19 -0.50
CA SER A 180 -16.72 -6.26 -1.62
C SER A 180 -17.80 -5.18 -1.51
N MET A 181 -17.65 -4.24 -0.57
CA MET A 181 -18.48 -3.03 -0.60
C MET A 181 -18.00 -2.13 -1.73
N GLY A 182 -18.79 -2.06 -2.81
CA GLY A 182 -18.72 -1.05 -3.85
C GLY A 182 -19.07 0.35 -3.35
#